data_AF-A0A9P7WRP8-F1
#
_entry.id   AF-A0A9P7WRP8-F1
#
_cell.length_a   1.000
_cell.length_b   1.000
_cell.length_c   1.000
_cell.angle_alpha   90.00
_cell.angle_beta   90.00
_cell.angle_gamma   90.00
#
_symmetry.space_group_name_H-M   'P 1'
#
loop_
_entity.id
_entity.type
_entity.pdbx_description
1 polymer ?
#
loop_
_entity_poly.entity_id
_entity_poly.type
_entity_poly.pdbx_seq_one_letter_code
_entity_poly.pdbx_strand_id
1 'polypeptide(L)'
;MGQFEREFRYMARAGGCMPNMYIGGVEQQATSVLAKTNQNCYELETGCGSIYGFEYKPGADGYITWYSQGSKSWTIMQNGVGPDSVSGAGQRLVSQEPMYIIANLGISPNFGAIDFEELTFPTNFMIYWARVYQPAGSENIGCDPSDFPTAEYIKTFPEAYTNPNLTMWEQYGGIKPLNCLVDTC
;
A
#
# COMPACT_ATOMS: atom_id res chain seq x y z
N MET A 1 24.57 6.92 11.49
CA MET A 1 24.28 5.77 12.38
C MET A 1 23.13 6.02 13.38
N GLY A 2 22.66 7.26 13.62
CA GLY A 2 21.62 7.55 14.64
C GLY A 2 20.17 7.74 14.15
N GLN A 3 19.90 7.70 12.84
CA GLN A 3 18.54 7.85 12.29
C GLN A 3 17.88 6.48 12.05
N PHE A 4 18.67 5.49 11.60
CA PHE A 4 18.23 4.12 11.36
C PHE A 4 17.63 3.46 12.60
N GLU A 5 18.26 3.56 13.77
CA GLU A 5 17.70 2.95 15.00
C GLU A 5 16.40 3.62 15.48
N ARG A 6 16.08 4.84 15.02
CA ARG A 6 14.85 5.54 15.43
C ARG A 6 13.63 5.10 14.62
N GLU A 7 13.78 4.80 13.33
CA GLU A 7 12.67 4.29 12.51
C GLU A 7 12.27 2.86 12.90
N PHE A 8 13.22 2.05 13.39
CA PHE A 8 12.94 0.68 13.83
C PHE A 8 12.22 0.55 15.18
N ARG A 9 12.10 1.63 15.98
CA ARG A 9 11.39 1.59 17.26
C ARG A 9 9.87 1.45 17.11
N TYR A 10 9.32 1.75 15.94
CA TYR A 10 7.89 1.68 15.65
C TYR A 10 7.50 0.44 14.83
N MET A 11 8.39 -0.56 14.78
CA MET A 11 8.21 -1.80 14.04
C MET A 11 8.08 -3.00 14.98
N ALA A 12 6.90 -3.61 15.04
CA ALA A 12 6.69 -4.85 15.78
C ALA A 12 6.87 -6.06 14.86
N ARG A 13 7.85 -6.93 15.14
CA ARG A 13 8.15 -8.12 14.32
C ARG A 13 7.76 -9.40 15.03
N ALA A 14 7.22 -10.36 14.29
CA ALA A 14 7.22 -11.76 14.72
C ALA A 14 8.58 -12.41 14.44
N GLY A 15 8.90 -13.48 15.16
CA GLY A 15 10.13 -14.24 14.95
C GLY A 15 10.26 -14.71 13.49
N GLY A 16 11.46 -14.56 12.91
CA GLY A 16 11.75 -15.00 11.54
C GLY A 16 11.64 -13.94 10.44
N CYS A 17 11.27 -12.69 10.76
CA CYS A 17 11.30 -11.56 9.83
C CYS A 17 12.56 -10.70 10.01
N MET A 18 13.17 -10.27 8.91
CA MET A 18 14.37 -9.42 8.88
C MET A 18 14.08 -8.10 8.16
N PRO A 19 14.66 -6.96 8.56
CA PRO A 19 14.54 -5.71 7.81
C PRO A 19 15.06 -5.86 6.41
N ASN A 20 14.34 -5.30 5.45
CA ASN A 20 14.93 -5.04 4.15
C ASN A 20 15.68 -3.70 4.22
N MET A 21 16.93 -3.66 3.74
CA MET A 21 17.74 -2.45 3.72
C MET A 21 17.39 -1.52 2.55
N TYR A 22 16.59 -1.99 1.58
CA TYR A 22 16.06 -1.17 0.52
C TYR A 22 14.95 -0.24 1.06
N ILE A 23 15.20 1.06 1.00
CA ILE A 23 14.31 2.12 1.48
C ILE A 23 13.61 2.90 0.35
N GLY A 24 13.73 2.42 -0.89
CA GLY A 24 13.20 3.09 -2.08
C GLY A 24 14.28 3.64 -3.00
N GLY A 25 13.85 4.49 -3.93
CA GLY A 25 14.68 5.16 -4.93
C GLY A 25 14.30 6.64 -5.06
N VAL A 26 14.71 7.29 -6.14
CA VAL A 26 14.43 8.73 -6.34
C VAL A 26 12.94 9.03 -6.44
N GLU A 27 12.16 8.09 -6.99
CA GLU A 27 10.72 8.26 -7.25
C GLU A 27 9.82 7.63 -6.18
N GLN A 28 10.39 6.89 -5.23
CA GLN A 28 9.64 6.09 -4.27
C GLN A 28 10.34 5.99 -2.92
N GLN A 29 9.56 6.10 -1.84
CA GLN A 29 9.97 5.68 -0.50
C GLN A 29 9.37 4.31 -0.19
N ALA A 30 10.14 3.43 0.44
CA ALA A 30 9.72 2.08 0.76
C ALA A 30 10.10 1.71 2.18
N THR A 31 9.22 0.99 2.85
CA THR A 31 9.52 0.26 4.08
C THR A 31 9.13 -1.19 3.88
N SER A 32 10.06 -2.11 4.12
CA SER A 32 9.79 -3.53 3.90
C SER A 32 10.56 -4.42 4.86
N VAL A 33 10.05 -5.63 5.03
CA VAL A 33 10.72 -6.73 5.75
C VAL A 33 10.76 -7.95 4.84
N LEU A 34 11.81 -8.73 5.01
CA LEU A 34 11.97 -10.05 4.44
C LEU A 34 11.35 -11.07 5.41
N ALA A 35 10.39 -11.84 4.92
CA ALA A 35 9.77 -12.93 5.66
C ALA A 35 10.00 -14.25 4.92
N LYS A 36 10.24 -15.34 5.67
CA LYS A 36 10.34 -16.67 5.07
C LYS A 36 8.95 -17.14 4.65
N THR A 37 8.83 -17.60 3.40
CA THR A 37 7.63 -18.25 2.86
C THR A 37 7.74 -19.77 2.99
N ASN A 38 6.60 -20.47 2.97
CA ASN A 38 6.59 -21.93 2.96
C ASN A 38 6.98 -22.44 1.56
N GLN A 39 8.19 -22.99 1.45
CA GLN A 39 8.70 -23.48 0.16
C GLN A 39 7.86 -24.64 -0.39
N ASN A 40 7.28 -25.46 0.47
CA ASN A 40 6.43 -26.58 0.08
C ASN A 40 5.15 -26.17 -0.68
N CYS A 41 4.75 -24.88 -0.60
CA CYS A 41 3.56 -24.35 -1.25
C CYS A 41 3.83 -23.67 -2.60
N TYR A 42 5.05 -23.76 -3.14
CA TYR A 42 5.30 -23.40 -4.54
C TYR A 42 4.78 -24.50 -5.47
N GLU A 43 4.42 -24.11 -6.69
CA GLU A 43 3.71 -24.99 -7.66
C GLU A 43 4.43 -26.32 -7.91
N LEU A 44 5.75 -26.30 -8.07
CA LEU A 44 6.56 -27.47 -8.43
C LEU A 44 7.05 -28.28 -7.23
N GLU A 45 6.66 -27.89 -6.01
CA GLU A 45 7.06 -28.54 -4.77
C GLU A 45 5.99 -29.55 -4.33
N THR A 46 5.59 -29.56 -3.05
CA THR A 46 4.63 -30.56 -2.53
C THR A 46 3.16 -30.21 -2.78
N GLY A 47 2.86 -29.00 -3.28
CA GLY A 47 1.50 -28.57 -3.60
C GLY A 47 0.63 -28.28 -2.36
N CYS A 48 0.82 -27.11 -1.74
CA CYS A 48 -0.07 -26.58 -0.69
C CYS A 48 -0.46 -25.12 -0.93
N GLY A 49 -1.47 -24.64 -0.19
CA GLY A 49 -1.82 -23.22 -0.12
C GLY A 49 -1.22 -22.55 1.12
N SER A 50 -0.79 -21.29 0.99
CA SER A 50 -0.35 -20.46 2.11
C SER A 50 -1.24 -19.22 2.23
N ILE A 51 -1.59 -18.85 3.46
CA ILE A 51 -2.45 -17.69 3.75
C ILE A 51 -1.57 -16.45 3.90
N TYR A 52 -1.85 -15.44 3.07
CA TYR A 52 -1.26 -14.10 3.17
C TYR A 52 -2.36 -13.09 3.49
N GLY A 53 -2.00 -12.04 4.21
CA GLY A 53 -2.97 -11.04 4.64
C GLY A 53 -2.37 -9.65 4.75
N PHE A 54 -3.25 -8.67 4.61
CA PHE A 54 -2.96 -7.25 4.76
C PHE A 54 -4.10 -6.65 5.58
N GLU A 55 -3.75 -5.96 6.65
CA GLU A 55 -4.66 -5.25 7.53
C GLU A 55 -4.13 -3.83 7.69
N TYR A 56 -5.01 -2.84 7.66
CA TYR A 56 -4.59 -1.46 7.87
C TYR A 56 -5.67 -0.66 8.58
N LYS A 57 -5.23 0.34 9.33
CA LYS A 57 -6.05 1.43 9.87
C LYS A 57 -5.60 2.72 9.18
N PRO A 58 -6.47 3.42 8.43
CA PRO A 58 -6.17 4.71 7.82
C PRO A 58 -5.82 5.81 8.83
N GLY A 59 -5.21 6.89 8.33
CA GLY A 59 -5.11 8.16 9.06
C GLY A 59 -3.80 8.37 9.82
N ALA A 60 -3.81 9.39 10.69
CA ALA A 60 -2.63 9.89 11.42
C ALA A 60 -2.21 9.01 12.60
N ASP A 61 -3.13 8.23 13.15
CA ASP A 61 -2.89 7.22 14.21
C ASP A 61 -3.02 5.78 13.66
N GLY A 62 -2.82 5.66 12.33
CA GLY A 62 -2.97 4.44 11.58
C GLY A 62 -1.84 3.44 11.74
N TYR A 63 -2.03 2.26 11.17
CA TYR A 63 -1.01 1.22 11.06
C TYR A 63 -1.25 0.34 9.84
N ILE A 64 -0.24 -0.43 9.44
CA ILE A 64 -0.36 -1.51 8.45
C ILE A 64 0.28 -2.76 9.03
N THR A 65 -0.42 -3.89 8.96
CA THR A 65 0.03 -5.21 9.40
C THR A 65 -0.03 -6.20 8.24
N TRP A 66 1.08 -6.92 8.03
CA TRP A 66 1.15 -8.02 7.09
C TRP A 66 1.12 -9.37 7.80
N TYR A 67 0.50 -10.34 7.14
CA TYR A 67 0.42 -11.72 7.59
C TYR A 67 1.05 -12.64 6.55
N SER A 68 1.84 -13.62 7.01
CA SER A 68 2.42 -14.68 6.21
C SER A 68 2.14 -16.02 6.88
N GLN A 69 1.73 -17.01 6.08
CA GLN A 69 1.39 -18.34 6.57
C GLN A 69 0.34 -18.30 7.70
N GLY A 70 -0.64 -17.40 7.58
CA GLY A 70 -1.71 -17.20 8.55
C GLY A 70 -1.28 -16.56 9.88
N SER A 71 -0.01 -16.15 10.01
CA SER A 71 0.53 -15.52 11.23
C SER A 71 0.95 -14.08 10.98
N LYS A 72 0.84 -13.21 11.99
CA LYS A 72 1.30 -11.82 11.91
C LYS A 72 2.81 -11.80 11.65
N SER A 73 3.24 -11.16 10.58
CA SER A 73 4.67 -11.04 10.22
C SER A 73 5.28 -9.77 10.78
N TRP A 74 4.66 -8.63 10.47
CA TRP A 74 5.18 -7.32 10.81
C TRP A 74 4.06 -6.27 10.81
N THR A 75 4.18 -5.31 11.70
CA THR A 75 3.35 -4.10 11.74
C THR A 75 4.24 -2.87 11.63
N ILE A 76 3.87 -1.94 10.75
CA ILE A 76 4.38 -0.56 10.73
C ILE A 76 3.30 0.37 11.25
N MET A 77 3.66 1.22 12.22
CA MET A 77 2.81 2.31 12.68
C MET A 77 2.95 3.50 11.73
N GLN A 78 1.95 4.38 11.66
CA GLN A 78 1.95 5.56 10.77
C GLN A 78 3.25 6.39 10.88
N ASN A 79 3.79 6.54 12.08
CA ASN A 79 5.03 7.29 12.35
C ASN A 79 6.32 6.50 12.05
N GLY A 80 6.20 5.29 11.51
CA GLY A 80 7.34 4.47 11.06
C GLY A 80 7.97 4.98 9.76
N VAL A 81 7.29 5.88 9.04
CA VAL A 81 7.84 6.64 7.90
C VAL A 81 7.76 8.12 8.25
N GLY A 82 8.89 8.75 8.52
CA GLY A 82 8.94 10.16 8.87
C GLY A 82 8.82 11.09 7.64
N PRO A 83 8.72 12.41 7.87
CA PRO A 83 8.90 13.40 6.82
C PRO A 83 10.32 13.34 6.25
N ASP A 84 10.46 13.67 4.97
CA ASP A 84 11.73 13.69 4.26
C ASP A 84 11.98 15.09 3.65
N SER A 85 12.93 15.80 4.25
CA SER A 85 13.31 17.15 3.82
C SER A 85 14.02 17.18 2.47
N VAL A 86 14.59 16.06 2.00
CA VAL A 86 15.30 15.99 0.72
C VAL A 86 14.31 15.99 -0.43
N SER A 87 13.28 15.14 -0.35
CA SER A 87 12.19 15.12 -1.34
C SER A 87 11.12 16.20 -1.10
N GLY A 88 11.13 16.85 0.07
CA GLY A 88 10.08 17.78 0.49
C GLY A 88 8.78 17.09 0.92
N ALA A 89 8.81 15.76 1.10
CA ALA A 89 7.66 15.01 1.56
C ALA A 89 7.39 15.27 3.04
N GLY A 90 6.18 15.74 3.36
CA GLY A 90 5.70 15.85 4.74
C GLY A 90 5.41 14.49 5.38
N GLN A 91 4.98 14.51 6.65
CA GLN A 91 4.56 13.31 7.36
C GLN A 91 3.43 12.59 6.60
N ARG A 92 3.66 11.35 6.19
CA ARG A 92 2.66 10.56 5.47
C ARG A 92 1.65 9.97 6.44
N LEU A 93 0.38 9.97 6.06
CA LEU A 93 -0.67 9.22 6.75
C LEU A 93 -0.67 7.78 6.23
N VAL A 94 -1.23 6.84 7.00
CA VAL A 94 -1.67 5.59 6.38
C VAL A 94 -2.83 5.92 5.45
N SER A 95 -2.80 5.39 4.21
CA SER A 95 -3.71 5.78 3.13
C SER A 95 -5.15 5.84 3.62
N GLN A 96 -5.77 7.01 3.41
CA GLN A 96 -7.20 7.23 3.62
C GLN A 96 -8.00 7.05 2.32
N GLU A 97 -7.28 6.90 1.19
CA GLU A 97 -7.90 6.69 -0.11
C GLU A 97 -8.33 5.22 -0.28
N PRO A 98 -9.39 4.98 -1.06
CA PRO A 98 -9.79 3.62 -1.43
C PRO A 98 -8.64 2.85 -2.07
N MET A 99 -8.46 1.59 -1.66
CA MET A 99 -7.49 0.67 -2.26
C MET A 99 -8.20 -0.49 -2.95
N TYR A 100 -7.49 -1.13 -3.88
CA TYR A 100 -7.92 -2.34 -4.55
C TYR A 100 -6.86 -3.43 -4.41
N ILE A 101 -7.27 -4.68 -4.54
CA ILE A 101 -6.38 -5.84 -4.44
C ILE A 101 -5.92 -6.20 -5.86
N ILE A 102 -4.61 -6.25 -6.07
CA ILE A 102 -3.99 -6.82 -7.26
C ILE A 102 -3.25 -8.08 -6.85
N ALA A 103 -3.43 -9.14 -7.63
CA ALA A 103 -2.64 -10.36 -7.52
C ALA A 103 -2.12 -10.71 -8.92
N ASN A 104 -0.79 -10.70 -9.10
CA ASN A 104 -0.14 -10.93 -10.38
C ASN A 104 0.97 -11.98 -10.26
N LEU A 105 1.14 -12.78 -11.32
CA LEU A 105 2.34 -13.58 -11.55
C LEU A 105 3.13 -12.91 -12.67
N GLY A 106 4.36 -12.51 -12.38
CA GLY A 106 5.19 -11.78 -13.33
C GLY A 106 6.67 -12.07 -13.15
N ILE A 107 7.42 -11.88 -14.23
CA ILE A 107 8.88 -12.03 -14.27
C ILE A 107 9.47 -10.77 -14.92
N SER A 108 10.55 -10.24 -14.35
CA SER A 108 11.22 -9.05 -14.87
C SER A 108 12.69 -9.02 -14.42
N PRO A 109 13.64 -8.65 -15.31
CA PRO A 109 15.03 -8.43 -14.92
C PRO A 109 15.19 -7.35 -13.83
N ASN A 110 14.20 -6.47 -13.67
CA ASN A 110 14.21 -5.44 -12.63
C ASN A 110 13.86 -6.00 -11.24
N PHE A 111 13.31 -7.21 -11.13
CA PHE A 111 13.01 -7.88 -9.85
C PHE A 111 14.16 -8.79 -9.40
N GLY A 112 14.99 -9.26 -10.33
CA GLY A 112 16.13 -10.14 -10.09
C GLY A 112 16.68 -10.74 -11.38
N ALA A 113 17.83 -11.40 -11.30
CA ALA A 113 18.37 -12.15 -12.43
C ALA A 113 17.42 -13.29 -12.81
N ILE A 114 17.23 -13.49 -14.12
CA ILE A 114 16.36 -14.53 -14.65
C ILE A 114 17.22 -15.66 -15.20
N ASP A 115 17.04 -16.86 -14.65
CA ASP A 115 17.61 -18.08 -15.20
C ASP A 115 16.53 -18.78 -16.03
N PHE A 116 16.60 -18.63 -17.35
CA PHE A 116 15.61 -19.24 -18.25
C PHE A 116 15.81 -20.74 -18.45
N GLU A 117 16.97 -21.30 -18.11
CA GLU A 117 17.26 -22.73 -18.27
C GLU A 117 16.57 -23.56 -17.18
N GLU A 118 16.42 -22.99 -15.98
CA GLU A 118 15.77 -23.63 -14.83
C GLU A 118 14.26 -23.32 -14.71
N LEU A 119 13.71 -22.47 -15.58
CA LEU A 119 12.28 -22.12 -15.55
C LEU A 119 11.42 -23.15 -16.29
N THR A 120 10.37 -23.63 -15.61
CA THR A 120 9.34 -24.50 -16.20
C THR A 120 8.13 -23.68 -16.63
N PHE A 121 7.77 -23.76 -17.91
CA PHE A 121 6.58 -23.12 -18.47
C PHE A 121 5.58 -24.15 -19.03
N PRO A 122 4.26 -23.91 -18.91
CA PRO A 122 3.62 -22.78 -18.21
C PRO A 122 3.77 -22.87 -16.68
N THR A 123 3.80 -21.71 -16.01
CA THR A 123 3.80 -21.59 -14.55
C THR A 123 2.44 -21.06 -14.08
N ASN A 124 1.92 -21.58 -12.99
CA ASN A 124 0.62 -21.21 -12.44
C ASN A 124 0.74 -20.55 -11.06
N PHE A 125 0.03 -19.43 -10.87
CA PHE A 125 -0.23 -18.85 -9.56
C PHE A 125 -1.70 -19.05 -9.21
N MET A 126 -1.96 -19.95 -8.26
CA MET A 126 -3.33 -20.36 -7.91
C MET A 126 -3.83 -19.62 -6.67
N ILE A 127 -5.03 -19.03 -6.78
CA ILE A 127 -5.72 -18.36 -5.68
C ILE A 127 -6.99 -19.15 -5.37
N TYR A 128 -7.02 -19.82 -4.21
CA TYR A 128 -8.19 -20.59 -3.79
C TYR A 128 -9.35 -19.69 -3.35
N TRP A 129 -9.03 -18.60 -2.64
CA TRP A 129 -10.00 -17.63 -2.16
C TRP A 129 -9.32 -16.29 -1.90
N ALA A 130 -10.11 -15.23 -2.03
CA ALA A 130 -9.80 -13.90 -1.51
C ALA A 130 -10.93 -13.49 -0.57
N ARG A 131 -10.60 -12.84 0.54
CA ARG A 131 -11.58 -12.35 1.51
C ARG A 131 -11.23 -10.93 1.89
N VAL A 132 -12.25 -10.08 1.94
CA VAL A 132 -12.17 -8.68 2.38
C VAL A 132 -13.05 -8.55 3.61
N TYR A 133 -12.49 -7.94 4.65
CA TYR A 133 -13.14 -7.77 5.93
C TYR A 133 -13.24 -6.28 6.26
N GLN A 134 -14.34 -5.90 6.89
CA GLN A 134 -14.49 -4.61 7.57
C GLN A 134 -14.73 -4.88 9.06
N PRO A 135 -14.17 -4.07 9.98
CA PRO A 135 -14.50 -4.19 11.40
C PRO A 135 -16.00 -4.06 11.63
N ALA A 136 -16.54 -4.87 12.54
CA ALA A 136 -17.96 -4.84 12.85
C ALA A 136 -18.39 -3.45 13.34
N GLY A 137 -19.46 -2.91 12.76
CA GLY A 137 -19.95 -1.56 13.07
C GLY A 137 -19.12 -0.43 12.46
N SER A 138 -18.17 -0.75 11.58
CA SER A 138 -17.38 0.21 10.79
C SER A 138 -17.55 -0.03 9.29
N GLU A 139 -18.70 -0.57 8.89
CA GLU A 139 -19.01 -0.81 7.49
C GLU A 139 -19.10 0.51 6.72
N ASN A 140 -18.21 0.66 5.75
CA ASN A 140 -18.16 1.78 4.83
C ASN A 140 -18.14 1.23 3.41
N ILE A 141 -19.29 1.28 2.73
CA ILE A 141 -19.49 0.76 1.38
C ILE A 141 -20.17 1.84 0.55
N GLY A 142 -19.57 2.19 -0.58
CA GLY A 142 -20.14 3.12 -1.54
C GLY A 142 -19.12 4.10 -2.10
N CYS A 143 -19.58 4.98 -2.98
CA CYS A 143 -18.77 6.02 -3.60
C CYS A 143 -18.93 7.40 -2.93
N ASP A 144 -19.75 7.50 -1.87
CA ASP A 144 -20.08 8.76 -1.19
C ASP A 144 -20.16 8.58 0.34
N PRO A 145 -19.07 8.20 1.01
CA PRO A 145 -19.04 8.06 2.45
C PRO A 145 -19.19 9.42 3.16
N SER A 146 -19.73 9.43 4.38
CA SER A 146 -19.95 10.67 5.16
C SER A 146 -18.67 11.48 5.37
N ASP A 147 -17.55 10.79 5.57
CA ASP A 147 -16.26 11.40 5.87
C ASP A 147 -15.52 11.85 4.60
N PHE A 148 -15.95 11.36 3.43
CA PHE A 148 -15.46 11.79 2.12
C PHE A 148 -16.65 11.98 1.16
N PRO A 149 -17.39 13.11 1.25
CA PRO A 149 -18.60 13.38 0.48
C PRO A 149 -18.29 13.64 -1.00
N THR A 150 -17.86 12.58 -1.66
CA THR A 150 -17.25 12.58 -2.99
C THR A 150 -18.28 12.90 -4.05
N ALA A 151 -19.55 12.49 -3.86
CA ALA A 151 -20.60 12.80 -4.83
C ALA A 151 -20.88 14.30 -4.89
N GLU A 152 -21.01 14.97 -3.74
CA GLU A 152 -21.22 16.42 -3.70
C GLU A 152 -19.98 17.17 -4.20
N TYR A 153 -18.78 16.68 -3.90
CA TYR A 153 -17.54 17.24 -4.44
C TYR A 153 -17.50 17.16 -5.97
N ILE A 154 -17.77 16.00 -6.56
CA ILE A 154 -17.81 15.81 -8.02
C ILE A 154 -18.90 16.69 -8.65
N LYS A 155 -20.07 16.75 -8.03
CA LYS A 155 -21.20 17.58 -8.51
C LYS A 155 -20.89 19.07 -8.46
N THR A 156 -20.06 19.51 -7.53
CA THR A 156 -19.59 20.91 -7.45
C THR A 156 -18.66 21.25 -8.62
N PHE A 157 -17.90 20.27 -9.14
CA PHE A 157 -16.91 20.46 -10.20
C PHE A 157 -17.14 19.51 -11.41
N PRO A 158 -18.32 19.53 -12.05
CA PRO A 158 -18.75 18.46 -12.96
C PRO A 158 -17.87 18.33 -14.20
N GLU A 159 -17.37 19.44 -14.75
CA GLU A 159 -16.52 19.42 -15.94
C GLU A 159 -15.15 18.80 -15.67
N ALA A 160 -14.58 19.03 -14.47
CA ALA A 160 -13.30 18.47 -14.07
C ALA A 160 -13.32 16.93 -14.02
N TYR A 161 -14.50 16.35 -13.81
CA TYR A 161 -14.71 14.90 -13.70
C TYR A 161 -15.37 14.27 -14.95
N THR A 162 -15.72 15.07 -15.96
CA THR A 162 -16.36 14.57 -17.18
C THR A 162 -15.62 14.93 -18.47
N ASN A 163 -14.73 15.92 -18.45
CA ASN A 163 -13.94 16.33 -19.61
C ASN A 163 -12.49 15.79 -19.50
N PRO A 164 -12.13 14.75 -20.28
CA PRO A 164 -10.79 14.14 -20.20
C PRO A 164 -9.67 15.05 -20.72
N ASN A 165 -10.00 16.19 -21.35
CA ASN A 165 -9.00 17.17 -21.81
C ASN A 165 -8.59 18.15 -20.70
N LEU A 166 -9.30 18.17 -19.56
CA LEU A 166 -8.92 18.97 -18.39
C LEU A 166 -8.04 18.12 -17.49
N THR A 167 -6.76 18.47 -17.44
CA THR A 167 -5.72 17.76 -16.66
C THR A 167 -5.20 18.58 -15.49
N MET A 168 -5.51 19.88 -15.45
CA MET A 168 -5.08 20.85 -14.45
C MET A 168 -6.23 21.78 -14.06
N TRP A 169 -6.29 22.23 -12.80
CA TRP A 169 -7.34 23.15 -12.32
C TRP A 169 -7.31 24.51 -13.03
N GLU A 170 -6.14 24.95 -13.50
CA GLU A 170 -5.96 26.16 -14.29
C GLU A 170 -6.74 26.12 -15.62
N GLN A 171 -6.95 24.92 -16.18
CA GLN A 171 -7.74 24.72 -17.40
C GLN A 171 -9.24 24.79 -17.11
N TYR A 172 -9.65 24.66 -15.85
CA TYR A 172 -11.03 24.72 -15.37
C TYR A 172 -11.33 26.08 -14.72
N GLY A 173 -11.41 27.13 -15.53
CA GLY A 173 -11.80 28.47 -15.07
C GLY A 173 -10.87 29.11 -14.01
N GLY A 174 -9.71 28.49 -13.73
CA GLY A 174 -8.77 28.93 -12.70
C GLY A 174 -9.22 28.70 -11.26
N ILE A 175 -10.33 27.99 -11.02
CA ILE A 175 -10.84 27.75 -9.67
C ILE A 175 -10.13 26.53 -9.10
N LYS A 176 -9.29 26.75 -8.09
CA LYS A 176 -8.65 25.67 -7.33
C LYS A 176 -9.45 25.41 -6.04
N PRO A 177 -9.79 24.15 -5.72
CA PRO A 177 -10.37 23.79 -4.44
C PRO A 177 -9.48 24.27 -3.29
N LEU A 178 -10.09 24.94 -2.31
CA LEU A 178 -9.39 25.42 -1.12
C LEU A 178 -8.96 24.24 -0.26
N ASN A 179 -7.85 24.40 0.45
CA ASN A 179 -7.32 23.43 1.38
C ASN A 179 -6.91 24.13 2.68
N CYS A 180 -7.31 23.54 3.82
CA CYS A 180 -7.09 24.16 5.14
C CYS A 180 -5.60 24.29 5.54
N LEU A 181 -4.68 23.71 4.77
CA LEU A 181 -3.24 23.84 5.02
C LEU A 181 -2.69 25.20 4.51
N VAL A 182 -3.27 25.76 3.45
CA VAL A 182 -2.82 27.02 2.82
C VAL A 182 -3.88 28.11 2.92
N ASP A 183 -5.15 27.73 2.83
CA ASP A 183 -6.29 28.64 2.83
C ASP A 183 -6.87 28.75 4.25
N THR A 184 -7.34 29.94 4.62
CA THR A 184 -8.00 30.17 5.91
C THR A 184 -9.43 29.62 5.81
N CYS A 185 -9.63 28.40 6.30
CA CYS A 185 -10.91 27.69 6.30
C CYS A 185 -11.61 27.77 7.66
#